data_AF-A0AAE9BFL3-F1
#
_entry.id   AF-A0AAE9BFL3-F1
#
_cell.length_a   1.000
_cell.length_b   1.000
_cell.length_c   1.000
_cell.angle_alpha   90.00
_cell.angle_beta   90.00
_cell.angle_gamma   90.00
#
_symmetry.space_group_name_H-M   'P 1'
#
loop_
_entity.id
_entity.type
_entity.pdbx_description
1 polymer ?
#
loop_
_entity_poly.entity_id
_entity_poly.type
_entity_poly.pdbx_seq_one_letter_code
_entity_poly.pdbx_strand_id
1 'polypeptide(L)'
;MNINKDDELLVIVKYEGRFYWFVAFKEMWVLDRVKWVEDFVKSGVEINLQNTHKERYDIPVVNEENAQIFIEGLINDGYSYDKDDIAEEFYKRLSQKTIWWDIYELMPDLFIDFDNKRLY
;
A
#
# COMPACT_ATOMS: atom_id res chain seq x y z
N MET A 1 -7.83 -15.03 6.96
CA MET A 1 -7.53 -13.62 6.65
C MET A 1 -8.72 -12.98 5.94
N ASN A 2 -9.06 -11.72 6.18
CA ASN A 2 -10.05 -10.97 5.39
C ASN A 2 -9.55 -9.53 5.25
N ILE A 3 -9.41 -9.04 4.02
CA ILE A 3 -8.90 -7.70 3.71
C ILE A 3 -10.09 -6.88 3.19
N ASN A 4 -10.40 -5.77 3.85
CA ASN A 4 -11.52 -4.92 3.45
C ASN A 4 -11.09 -4.04 2.26
N LYS A 5 -11.31 -4.54 1.04
CA LYS A 5 -10.96 -3.87 -0.21
C LYS A 5 -11.70 -2.55 -0.49
N ASP A 6 -12.73 -2.23 0.29
CA ASP A 6 -13.41 -0.93 0.16
C ASP A 6 -12.57 0.20 0.78
N ASP A 7 -11.80 -0.09 1.83
CA ASP A 7 -11.04 0.90 2.59
C ASP A 7 -9.52 0.69 2.47
N GLU A 8 -9.07 -0.55 2.28
CA GLU A 8 -7.67 -0.97 2.32
C GLU A 8 -7.19 -1.53 0.99
N LEU A 9 -5.90 -1.37 0.72
CA LEU A 9 -5.22 -1.98 -0.43
C LEU A 9 -4.19 -2.98 0.06
N LEU A 10 -4.15 -4.15 -0.59
CA LEU A 10 -3.05 -5.11 -0.52
C LEU A 10 -1.99 -4.69 -1.54
N VAL A 11 -0.86 -4.20 -1.05
CA VAL A 11 0.22 -3.67 -1.87
C VAL A 11 1.48 -4.52 -1.72
N ILE A 12 2.08 -4.86 -2.86
CA ILE A 12 3.41 -5.47 -2.89
C ILE A 12 4.43 -4.36 -3.08
N VAL A 13 5.45 -4.33 -2.24
CA VAL A 13 6.60 -3.42 -2.36
C VAL A 13 7.86 -4.22 -2.63
N LYS A 14 8.64 -3.80 -3.63
CA LYS A 14 9.99 -4.32 -3.89
C LYS A 14 11.03 -3.23 -3.61
N TYR A 15 11.97 -3.55 -2.74
CA TYR A 15 13.07 -2.67 -2.35
C TYR A 15 14.31 -3.49 -2.00
N GLU A 16 15.46 -3.13 -2.58
CA GLU A 16 16.74 -3.82 -2.48
C GLU A 16 16.63 -5.33 -2.77
N GLY A 17 15.83 -5.69 -3.78
CA GLY A 17 15.59 -7.08 -4.17
C GLY A 17 14.71 -7.89 -3.21
N ARG A 18 14.20 -7.28 -2.13
CA ARG A 18 13.26 -7.90 -1.18
C ARG A 18 11.83 -7.52 -1.53
N PHE A 19 10.90 -8.42 -1.24
CA PHE A 19 9.48 -8.21 -1.45
C PHE A 19 8.76 -8.16 -0.10
N TYR A 20 7.82 -7.23 0.01
CA TYR A 20 7.00 -6.99 1.20
C TYR A 20 5.55 -6.95 0.79
N TRP A 21 4.67 -7.48 1.64
CA TRP A 21 3.22 -7.42 1.48
C TRP A 21 2.66 -6.55 2.60
N PHE A 22 1.86 -5.57 2.23
CA PHE A 22 1.26 -4.64 3.16
C PHE A 22 -0.23 -4.51 2.88
N VAL A 23 -1.02 -4.36 3.94
CA VAL A 23 -2.42 -3.96 3.83
C VAL A 23 -2.59 -2.66 4.60
N ALA A 24 -2.94 -1.58 3.92
CA ALA A 24 -3.18 -0.28 4.53
C ALA A 24 -4.18 0.53 3.71
N PHE A 25 -4.73 1.59 4.31
CA PHE A 25 -5.68 2.50 3.67
C PHE A 25 -5.10 3.17 2.41
N LYS A 26 -5.96 3.52 1.46
CA LYS A 26 -5.60 3.98 0.10
C LYS A 26 -4.62 5.14 0.08
N GLU A 27 -4.79 6.13 0.95
CA GLU A 27 -3.98 7.34 1.02
C GLU A 27 -2.53 7.04 1.43
N MET A 28 -2.28 5.92 2.13
CA MET A 28 -0.92 5.46 2.47
C MET A 28 -0.05 5.30 1.22
N TRP A 29 -0.67 4.92 0.09
CA TRP A 29 0.01 4.51 -1.14
C TRP A 29 0.21 5.64 -2.16
N VAL A 30 -0.25 6.86 -1.86
CA VAL A 30 -0.03 8.04 -2.71
C VAL A 30 1.42 8.49 -2.60
N LEU A 31 2.31 8.04 -3.50
CA LEU A 31 3.75 8.25 -3.35
C LEU A 31 4.18 9.72 -3.26
N ASP A 32 3.52 10.62 -4.00
CA ASP A 32 3.77 12.07 -3.95
C ASP A 32 2.53 12.79 -3.41
N ARG A 33 2.42 12.89 -2.08
CA ARG A 33 1.28 13.56 -1.43
C ARG A 33 1.35 15.09 -1.62
N VAL A 34 2.52 15.65 -1.92
CA VAL A 34 2.66 17.08 -2.22
C VAL A 34 1.89 17.41 -3.48
N LYS A 35 2.16 16.71 -4.59
CA LYS A 35 1.41 16.89 -5.85
C LYS A 35 -0.09 16.65 -5.66
N TRP A 36 -0.44 15.59 -4.93
CA TRP A 36 -1.84 15.27 -4.66
C TRP A 36 -2.58 16.42 -3.99
N VAL A 37 -2.00 17.00 -2.93
CA VAL A 37 -2.59 18.13 -2.21
C VAL A 37 -2.60 19.41 -3.06
N GLU A 38 -1.52 19.69 -3.78
CA GLU A 38 -1.44 20.86 -4.67
C GLU A 38 -2.57 20.87 -5.72
N ASP A 39 -2.94 19.71 -6.26
CA ASP A 39 -3.98 19.62 -7.28
C ASP A 39 -5.37 19.95 -6.73
N PHE A 40 -5.66 19.61 -5.46
CA PHE A 40 -6.88 20.06 -4.79
C PHE A 40 -6.87 21.56 -4.52
N VAL A 41 -5.74 22.11 -4.06
CA VAL A 41 -5.61 23.55 -3.82
C VAL A 41 -5.82 24.33 -5.12
N LYS A 42 -5.24 23.86 -6.24
CA LYS A 42 -5.46 24.45 -7.58
C LYS A 42 -6.93 24.38 -8.01
N SER A 43 -7.68 23.37 -7.56
CA SER A 43 -9.12 23.24 -7.81
C SER A 43 -10.00 24.15 -6.92
N GLY A 44 -9.39 24.92 -6.01
CA GLY A 44 -10.10 25.85 -5.12
C GLY A 44 -10.55 25.22 -3.80
N VAL A 45 -10.06 24.02 -3.45
CA VAL A 45 -10.35 23.37 -2.17
C VAL A 45 -9.35 23.85 -1.12
N GLU A 46 -9.86 24.39 -0.01
CA GLU A 46 -9.02 24.73 1.15
C GLU A 46 -8.65 23.46 1.92
N ILE A 47 -7.35 23.16 2.01
CA ILE A 47 -6.81 22.02 2.76
C ILE A 47 -5.98 22.53 3.94
N ASN A 48 -6.25 21.99 5.13
CA ASN A 48 -5.38 22.20 6.28
C ASN A 48 -4.15 21.29 6.16
N LEU A 49 -3.00 21.90 5.86
CA LEU A 49 -1.72 21.22 5.72
C LEU A 49 -1.09 20.79 7.05
N GLN A 50 -1.66 21.18 8.19
CA GLN A 50 -1.13 20.77 9.49
C GLN A 50 -1.37 19.29 9.71
N ASN A 51 -0.29 18.55 10.00
CA ASN A 51 -0.29 17.11 10.29
C ASN A 51 -0.65 16.19 9.11
N THR A 52 -0.75 16.69 7.87
CA THR A 52 -1.17 15.93 6.68
C THR A 52 -0.31 14.70 6.36
N HIS A 53 0.90 14.62 6.92
CA HIS A 53 1.84 13.52 6.70
C HIS A 53 2.21 12.75 7.98
N LYS A 54 1.62 13.07 9.14
CA LYS A 54 2.00 12.44 10.42
C LYS A 54 1.77 10.93 10.42
N GLU A 55 0.63 10.51 9.87
CA GLU A 55 0.27 9.10 9.65
C GLU A 55 1.21 8.37 8.66
N ARG A 56 2.11 9.11 8.01
CA ARG A 56 3.09 8.62 7.04
C ARG A 56 4.49 9.00 7.45
N TYR A 57 4.76 8.99 8.76
CA TYR A 57 6.09 9.19 9.34
C TYR A 57 6.70 10.55 8.97
N ASP A 58 5.86 11.55 8.74
CA ASP A 58 6.23 12.87 8.24
C ASP A 58 6.98 12.83 6.88
N ILE A 59 6.74 11.79 6.05
CA ILE A 59 7.31 11.62 4.71
C ILE A 59 6.29 12.09 3.64
N PRO A 60 6.44 13.31 3.10
CA PRO A 60 5.49 13.86 2.12
C PRO A 60 5.62 13.22 0.73
N VAL A 61 6.82 12.78 0.36
CA VAL A 61 7.12 12.11 -0.91
C VAL A 61 7.95 10.87 -0.61
N VAL A 62 7.46 9.70 -1.01
CA VAL A 62 8.20 8.43 -0.88
C VAL A 62 8.86 8.10 -2.20
N ASN A 63 10.16 7.80 -2.14
CA ASN A 63 11.01 7.43 -3.27
C ASN A 63 12.07 6.40 -2.82
N GLU A 64 12.98 6.02 -3.71
CA GLU A 64 14.03 5.04 -3.40
C GLU A 64 14.99 5.44 -2.27
N GLU A 65 15.16 6.74 -2.02
CA GLU A 65 16.09 7.26 -1.02
C GLU A 65 15.53 7.16 0.40
N ASN A 66 14.19 7.17 0.55
CA ASN A 66 13.51 7.10 1.84
C ASN A 66 12.55 5.91 1.99
N ALA A 67 12.47 5.03 0.97
CA ALA A 67 11.62 3.84 0.97
C ALA A 67 11.88 2.95 2.19
N GLN A 68 13.13 2.83 2.65
CA GLN A 68 13.46 2.08 3.85
C GLN A 68 12.70 2.58 5.09
N ILE A 69 12.72 3.89 5.35
CA ILE A 69 12.05 4.50 6.51
C ILE A 69 10.54 4.26 6.43
N PHE A 70 9.97 4.40 5.23
CA PHE A 70 8.56 4.15 4.99
C PHE A 70 8.17 2.68 5.24
N ILE A 71 8.95 1.73 4.72
CA ILE A 71 8.76 0.29 4.91
C ILE A 71 8.87 -0.09 6.39
N GLU A 72 9.89 0.42 7.09
CA GLU A 72 10.08 0.16 8.52
C GLU A 72 8.93 0.72 9.36
N GLY A 73 8.44 1.93 9.03
CA GLY A 73 7.26 2.51 9.65
C GLY A 73 6.03 1.60 9.50
N LEU A 74 5.75 1.13 8.28
CA LEU A 74 4.61 0.23 8.01
C LEU A 74 4.70 -1.08 8.79
N ILE A 75 5.91 -1.65 8.91
CA ILE A 75 6.15 -2.86 9.69
C ILE A 75 5.88 -2.58 11.18
N ASN A 76 6.39 -1.48 11.72
CA ASN A 76 6.24 -1.12 13.13
C ASN A 76 4.78 -0.85 13.52
N ASP A 77 3.98 -0.32 12.58
CA ASP A 77 2.55 -0.07 12.79
C ASP A 77 1.68 -1.32 12.57
N GLY A 78 2.28 -2.46 12.17
CA GLY A 78 1.59 -3.72 12.01
C GLY A 78 0.83 -3.89 10.68
N TYR A 79 1.16 -3.09 9.66
CA TYR A 79 0.57 -3.22 8.32
C TYR A 79 1.17 -4.36 7.48
N SER A 80 2.26 -4.98 7.95
CA SER A 80 2.95 -6.04 7.23
C SER A 80 2.23 -7.38 7.35
N TYR A 81 2.13 -8.09 6.22
CA TYR A 81 1.56 -9.43 6.14
C TYR A 81 2.56 -10.44 5.60
N ASP A 82 2.47 -11.67 6.09
CA ASP A 82 3.25 -12.78 5.56
C ASP A 82 2.66 -13.28 4.24
N LYS A 83 3.51 -13.43 3.22
CA LYS A 83 3.11 -13.97 1.92
C LYS A 83 2.60 -15.40 2.01
N ASP A 84 3.12 -16.19 2.95
CA ASP A 84 2.77 -17.60 3.10
C ASP A 84 1.39 -17.74 3.73
N ASP A 85 1.00 -16.83 4.63
CA ASP A 85 -0.37 -16.76 5.18
C ASP A 85 -1.39 -16.41 4.08
N ILE A 86 -1.06 -15.43 3.22
CA ILE A 86 -1.89 -15.05 2.06
C ILE A 86 -2.05 -16.25 1.11
N ALA A 87 -0.93 -16.92 0.79
CA ALA A 87 -0.94 -18.07 -0.10
C ALA A 87 -1.73 -19.26 0.50
N GLU A 88 -1.57 -19.54 1.78
CA GLU A 88 -2.30 -20.62 2.46
C GLU A 88 -3.81 -20.35 2.44
N GLU A 89 -4.23 -19.12 2.75
CA GLU A 89 -5.63 -18.71 2.68
C GLU A 89 -6.18 -18.84 1.25
N PHE A 90 -5.40 -18.43 0.24
CA PHE A 90 -5.77 -18.58 -1.16
C PHE A 90 -6.00 -20.05 -1.53
N TYR A 91 -5.06 -20.93 -1.19
CA TYR A 91 -5.17 -22.36 -1.52
C TYR A 91 -6.31 -23.05 -0.76
N LYS A 92 -6.63 -22.62 0.46
CA LYS A 92 -7.80 -23.11 1.21
C LYS A 92 -9.11 -22.81 0.49
N ARG A 93 -9.21 -21.67 -0.19
CA ARG A 93 -10.41 -21.23 -0.92
C ARG A 93 -10.45 -21.73 -2.35
N LEU A 94 -9.30 -22.12 -2.90
CA LEU A 94 -9.19 -22.55 -4.29
C LEU A 94 -9.80 -23.94 -4.51
N SER A 95 -10.78 -24.00 -5.40
CA SER A 95 -11.52 -25.19 -5.79
C SER A 95 -12.04 -25.04 -7.23
N GLN A 96 -12.61 -26.10 -7.80
CA GLN A 96 -13.24 -26.03 -9.13
C GLN A 96 -14.44 -25.09 -9.21
N LYS A 97 -15.00 -24.66 -8.07
CA LYS A 97 -16.17 -23.77 -8.00
C LYS A 97 -15.79 -22.32 -7.65
N THR A 98 -14.53 -22.06 -7.35
CA THR A 98 -14.05 -20.75 -6.92
C THR A 98 -14.27 -19.72 -8.02
N ILE A 99 -14.92 -18.62 -7.66
CA ILE A 99 -15.08 -17.45 -8.52
C ILE A 99 -14.15 -16.33 -8.05
N TRP A 100 -13.97 -15.31 -8.89
CA TRP A 100 -13.12 -14.16 -8.58
C TRP A 100 -13.37 -13.56 -7.19
N TRP A 101 -14.65 -13.39 -6.83
CA TRP A 101 -15.04 -12.77 -5.57
C TRP A 101 -14.64 -13.56 -4.33
N ASP A 102 -14.42 -14.88 -4.44
CA ASP A 102 -14.01 -15.71 -3.30
C ASP A 102 -12.57 -15.44 -2.86
N ILE A 103 -11.74 -14.94 -3.78
CA ILE A 103 -10.30 -14.75 -3.61
C ILE A 103 -9.84 -13.30 -3.86
N TYR A 104 -10.74 -12.43 -4.30
CA TYR A 104 -10.45 -11.04 -4.68
C TYR A 104 -9.68 -10.30 -3.59
N GLU A 105 -10.10 -10.45 -2.33
CA GLU A 105 -9.44 -9.81 -1.19
C GLU A 105 -7.97 -10.22 -0.99
N LEU A 106 -7.56 -11.38 -1.51
CA LEU A 106 -6.20 -11.92 -1.40
C LEU A 106 -5.30 -11.50 -2.58
N MET A 107 -5.86 -10.85 -3.61
CA MET A 107 -5.10 -10.42 -4.78
C MET A 107 -4.49 -9.05 -4.54
N PRO A 108 -3.24 -8.80 -4.94
CA PRO A 108 -2.63 -7.47 -4.84
C PRO A 108 -3.38 -6.43 -5.69
N ASP A 109 -3.56 -5.22 -5.16
CA ASP A 109 -4.15 -4.09 -5.87
C ASP A 109 -3.09 -3.21 -6.55
N LEU A 110 -1.86 -3.24 -6.03
CA LEU A 110 -0.77 -2.37 -6.45
C LEU A 110 0.57 -3.09 -6.27
N PHE A 111 1.49 -2.87 -7.21
CA PHE A 111 2.88 -3.26 -7.07
C PHE A 111 3.81 -2.07 -7.25
N ILE A 112 4.63 -1.79 -6.23
CA ILE A 112 5.60 -0.70 -6.20
C ILE A 112 7.01 -1.29 -6.27
N ASP A 113 7.74 -1.01 -7.35
CA ASP A 113 9.12 -1.44 -7.54
C ASP A 113 10.05 -0.24 -7.38
N PHE A 114 10.57 -0.03 -6.17
CA PHE A 114 11.51 1.04 -5.88
C PHE A 114 12.87 0.83 -6.57
N ASP A 115 13.28 -0.43 -6.77
CA ASP A 115 14.56 -0.73 -7.43
C ASP A 115 14.58 -0.23 -8.87
N ASN A 116 13.42 -0.29 -9.55
CA ASN A 116 13.28 0.11 -10.95
C ASN A 116 12.52 1.43 -11.13
N LYS A 117 12.08 2.07 -10.03
CA LYS A 117 11.24 3.28 -10.02
C LYS A 117 9.95 3.11 -10.85
N ARG A 118 9.23 2.01 -10.63
CA ARG A 118 8.00 1.67 -11.35
C ARG A 118 6.84 1.40 -10.41
N LEU A 119 5.65 1.73 -10.91
CA LEU A 119 4.37 1.49 -10.26
C LEU A 119 3.49 0.74 -11.26
N TYR A 120 2.90 -0.38 -10.82
CA TYR A 120 2.11 -1.31 -11.63
C TYR A 120 0.73 -1.52 -11.02
#